data_AF-A0A1Q3AYH4-F1
#
_entry.id   AF-A0A1Q3AYH4-F1
#
_cell.length_a   1.000
_cell.length_b   1.000
_cell.length_c   1.000
_cell.angle_alpha   90.00
_cell.angle_beta   90.00
_cell.angle_gamma   90.00
#
_symmetry.space_group_name_H-M   'P 1'
#
loop_
_entity.id
_entity.type
_entity.pdbx_description
1 polymer ?
#
loop_
_entity_poly.entity_id
_entity_poly.type
_entity_poly.pdbx_seq_one_letter_code
_entity_poly.pdbx_strand_id
1 'polypeptide(L)'
;PTKLVDGQRILKMNNEFNDHDYKLLQLNAKAKHVIFCALSPSEFNRVSSLDSAKEMWDRLIVTYEGTNKVKDTKINRLVHDYDLFTMLENENISSLYSRFNDIINALKVAALEEAKDLSTFPLEDLLGSLMTHEFRMSDQARNEPKKKTIALKASKYEESDEDE
;
A
#
# COMPACT_ATOMS: atom_id res chain seq x y z
N PRO A 1 8.50 12.24 35.01
CA PRO A 1 7.22 12.99 35.14
C PRO A 1 7.37 14.40 34.56
N THR A 2 6.38 14.93 33.84
CA THR A 2 6.48 16.26 33.22
C THR A 2 5.34 17.17 33.68
N LYS A 3 5.59 18.48 33.69
CA LYS A 3 4.58 19.54 33.92
C LYS A 3 4.52 20.45 32.70
N LEU A 4 3.37 21.08 32.48
CA LEU A 4 3.20 22.11 31.46
C LEU A 4 3.40 23.47 32.12
N VAL A 5 4.36 24.23 31.62
CA VAL A 5 4.58 25.65 31.99
C VAL A 5 4.65 26.41 30.68
N ASP A 6 3.77 27.41 30.52
CA ASP A 6 3.66 28.24 29.30
C ASP A 6 3.55 27.42 27.99
N GLY A 7 2.82 26.30 28.05
CA GLY A 7 2.61 25.40 26.89
C GLY A 7 3.78 24.45 26.60
N GLN A 8 4.92 24.59 27.30
CA GLN A 8 6.08 23.72 27.12
C GLN A 8 6.10 22.60 28.18
N ARG A 9 6.40 21.36 27.74
CA ARG A 9 6.59 20.23 28.66
C ARG A 9 7.98 20.29 29.28
N ILE A 10 8.03 20.43 30.60
CA ILE A 10 9.27 20.47 31.37
C ILE A 10 9.29 19.26 32.32
N LEU A 11 10.47 18.66 32.50
CA LEU A 11 10.68 17.60 33.50
C LEU A 11 10.45 18.18 34.90
N LYS A 12 9.61 17.50 35.68
CA LYS A 12 9.42 17.82 37.10
C LYS A 12 10.70 17.45 37.86
N MET A 13 11.05 18.25 38.86
CA MET A 13 12.07 17.88 39.84
C MET A 13 11.50 16.82 40.80
N ASN A 14 12.34 15.95 41.36
CA ASN A 14 11.89 14.83 42.22
C ASN A 14 11.07 15.29 43.44
N ASN A 15 11.34 16.49 43.97
CA ASN A 15 10.61 17.08 45.09
C ASN A 15 9.21 17.61 44.71
N GLU A 16 8.89 17.72 43.42
CA GLU A 16 7.58 18.14 42.90
C GLU A 16 6.67 16.96 42.54
N PHE A 17 7.13 15.72 42.78
CA PHE A 17 6.37 14.54 42.41
C PHE A 17 5.19 14.37 43.35
N ASN A 18 4.02 14.14 42.77
CA ASN A 18 2.83 13.74 43.50
C ASN A 18 2.62 12.21 43.40
N ASP A 19 1.65 11.69 44.15
CA ASP A 19 1.32 10.25 44.17
C ASP A 19 1.01 9.69 42.76
N HIS A 20 0.41 10.51 41.90
CA HIS A 20 0.12 10.13 40.53
C HIS A 20 1.41 9.95 39.70
N ASP A 21 2.40 10.83 39.87
CA ASP A 21 3.71 10.73 39.21
C ASP A 21 4.44 9.44 39.60
N TYR A 22 4.42 9.08 40.89
CA TYR A 22 4.99 7.82 41.37
C TYR A 22 4.26 6.59 40.79
N LYS A 23 2.93 6.66 40.68
CA LYS A 23 2.14 5.59 40.07
C LYS A 23 2.50 5.40 38.59
N LEU A 24 2.69 6.49 37.83
CA LEU A 24 3.14 6.43 36.43
C LEU A 24 4.55 5.84 36.31
N LEU A 25 5.47 6.20 37.19
CA LEU A 25 6.82 5.63 37.23
C LEU A 25 6.78 4.12 37.50
N GLN A 26 5.95 3.67 38.45
CA GLN A 26 5.78 2.25 38.75
C GLN A 26 5.19 1.49 37.56
N LEU A 27 4.17 2.04 36.89
CA LEU A 27 3.59 1.44 35.69
C LEU A 27 4.61 1.35 34.55
N ASN A 28 5.38 2.42 34.33
CA ASN A 28 6.46 2.42 33.34
C ASN A 28 7.50 1.33 33.66
N ALA A 29 7.95 1.21 34.91
CA ALA A 29 8.89 0.16 35.34
C ALA A 29 8.34 -1.25 35.10
N LYS A 30 7.07 -1.50 35.43
CA LYS A 30 6.39 -2.78 35.15
C LYS A 30 6.33 -3.07 33.64
N ALA A 31 5.97 -2.08 32.83
CA ALA A 31 5.91 -2.23 31.38
C ALA A 31 7.30 -2.51 30.77
N LYS A 32 8.36 -1.81 31.23
CA LYS A 32 9.74 -2.09 30.81
C LYS A 32 10.12 -3.53 31.11
N HIS A 33 9.80 -4.01 32.31
CA HIS A 33 10.08 -5.39 32.70
C HIS A 33 9.38 -6.40 31.79
N VAL A 34 8.08 -6.22 31.52
CA VAL A 34 7.34 -7.10 30.60
C VAL A 34 7.97 -7.12 29.22
N ILE A 35 8.34 -5.95 28.67
CA ILE A 35 9.03 -5.88 27.38
C ILE A 35 10.35 -6.65 27.44
N PHE A 36 11.20 -6.42 28.45
CA PHE A 36 12.48 -7.12 28.57
C PHE A 36 12.33 -8.64 28.66
N CYS A 37 11.31 -9.15 29.36
CA CYS A 37 11.04 -10.59 29.43
C CYS A 37 10.62 -11.19 28.09
N ALA A 38 10.03 -10.41 27.19
CA ALA A 38 9.58 -10.87 25.88
C ALA A 38 10.67 -10.81 24.80
N LEU A 39 11.77 -10.09 25.03
CA LEU A 39 12.82 -9.88 24.04
C LEU A 39 13.91 -10.94 24.09
N SER A 40 14.44 -11.29 22.91
CA SER A 40 15.70 -12.03 22.81
C SER A 40 16.88 -11.13 23.25
N PRO A 41 18.04 -11.70 23.59
CA PRO A 41 19.22 -10.91 23.98
C PRO A 41 19.66 -9.89 22.92
N SER A 42 19.52 -10.21 21.63
CA SER A 42 19.87 -9.29 20.54
C SER A 42 18.95 -8.07 20.50
N GLU A 43 17.66 -8.28 20.72
CA GLU A 43 16.66 -7.21 20.70
C GLU A 43 16.68 -6.38 21.99
N PHE A 44 16.93 -7.01 23.12
CA PHE A 44 17.13 -6.33 24.40
C PHE A 44 18.19 -5.23 24.28
N ASN A 45 19.35 -5.55 23.69
CA ASN A 45 20.45 -4.60 23.54
C ASN A 45 20.10 -3.36 22.70
N ARG A 46 19.09 -3.45 21.82
CA ARG A 46 18.64 -2.34 20.97
C ARG A 46 17.78 -1.32 21.71
N VAL A 47 17.15 -1.72 22.81
CA VAL A 47 16.17 -0.90 23.54
C VAL A 47 16.51 -0.69 25.02
N SER A 48 17.52 -1.37 25.55
CA SER A 48 17.87 -1.36 26.98
C SER A 48 18.29 0.01 27.51
N SER A 49 18.84 0.88 26.65
CA SER A 49 19.24 2.25 27.00
C SER A 49 18.11 3.27 26.96
N LEU A 50 16.89 2.90 26.56
CA LEU A 50 15.76 3.81 26.46
C LEU A 50 15.10 4.05 27.83
N ASP A 51 14.66 5.29 28.07
CA ASP A 51 14.22 5.74 29.38
C ASP A 51 12.82 5.20 29.73
N SER A 52 11.91 5.17 28.76
CA SER A 52 10.52 4.76 28.94
C SER A 52 10.16 3.48 28.18
N ALA A 53 9.18 2.74 28.72
CA ALA A 53 8.58 1.61 28.01
C ALA A 53 7.94 2.03 26.68
N LYS A 54 7.42 3.26 26.60
CA LYS A 54 6.87 3.82 25.36
C LYS A 54 7.93 3.96 24.28
N GLU A 55 9.10 4.51 24.61
CA GLU A 55 10.20 4.62 23.65
C GLU A 55 10.71 3.25 23.21
N MET A 56 10.81 2.29 24.15
CA MET A 56 11.18 0.91 23.83
C MET A 56 10.19 0.31 22.84
N TRP A 57 8.89 0.43 23.10
CA TRP A 57 7.83 -0.07 22.24
C TRP A 57 7.84 0.61 20.86
N ASP A 58 7.99 1.94 20.82
CA ASP A 58 8.05 2.68 19.56
C ASP A 58 9.26 2.29 18.72
N ARG A 59 10.41 2.06 19.36
CA ARG A 59 11.62 1.57 18.68
C ARG A 59 11.42 0.18 18.09
N LEU A 60 10.74 -0.70 18.82
CA LEU A 60 10.40 -2.04 18.34
C LEU A 60 9.44 -1.98 17.16
N ILE A 61 8.37 -1.18 17.25
CA ILE A 61 7.45 -0.93 16.13
C ILE A 61 8.22 -0.47 14.89
N VAL A 62 9.08 0.55 15.03
CA VAL A 62 9.86 1.06 13.89
C VAL A 62 10.81 0.01 13.31
N THR A 63 11.41 -0.82 14.17
CA THR A 63 12.34 -1.87 13.73
C THR A 63 11.62 -2.98 12.94
N TYR A 64 10.41 -3.37 13.36
CA TYR A 64 9.72 -4.52 12.80
C TYR A 64 8.65 -4.17 11.77
N GLU A 65 7.93 -3.08 11.97
CA GLU A 65 6.87 -2.62 11.06
C GLU A 65 7.33 -1.51 10.10
N GLY A 66 8.54 -0.95 10.31
CA GLY A 66 9.03 0.21 9.57
C GLY A 66 8.48 1.54 10.08
N THR A 67 8.94 2.65 9.49
CA THR A 67 8.42 3.99 9.82
C THR A 67 7.23 4.36 8.92
N ASN A 68 6.27 5.13 9.47
CA ASN A 68 5.16 5.67 8.67
C ASN A 68 5.66 6.46 7.47
N LYS A 69 6.73 7.27 7.62
CA LYS A 69 7.33 8.03 6.52
C LYS A 69 7.71 7.16 5.32
N VAL A 70 8.27 5.97 5.56
CA VAL A 70 8.66 5.05 4.47
C VAL A 70 7.41 4.48 3.78
N LYS A 71 6.38 4.15 4.56
CA LYS A 71 5.08 3.67 4.04
C LYS A 71 4.39 4.75 3.20
N ASP A 72 4.29 5.97 3.72
CA ASP A 72 3.73 7.13 3.03
C ASP A 72 4.47 7.42 1.73
N THR A 73 5.81 7.35 1.75
CA THR A 73 6.64 7.55 0.56
C THR A 73 6.35 6.50 -0.51
N LYS A 74 6.16 5.23 -0.11
CA LYS A 74 5.80 4.14 -1.01
C LYS A 74 4.42 4.37 -1.64
N ILE A 75 3.42 4.76 -0.84
CA ILE A 75 2.07 5.06 -1.32
C ILE A 75 2.10 6.26 -2.28
N ASN A 76 2.72 7.38 -1.90
CA ASN A 76 2.81 8.57 -2.74
C ASN A 76 3.48 8.28 -4.09
N ARG A 77 4.54 7.46 -4.10
CA ARG A 77 5.16 7.03 -5.35
C ARG A 77 4.19 6.24 -6.23
N LEU A 78 3.46 5.30 -5.66
CA LEU A 78 2.50 4.48 -6.40
C LEU A 78 1.30 5.29 -6.93
N VAL A 79 0.81 6.26 -6.14
CA VAL A 79 -0.23 7.21 -6.57
C VAL A 79 0.29 8.05 -7.73
N HIS A 80 1.51 8.55 -7.65
CA HIS A 80 2.14 9.28 -8.75
C HIS A 80 2.32 8.40 -10.00
N ASP A 81 2.77 7.15 -9.84
CA ASP A 81 2.90 6.19 -10.95
C ASP A 81 1.53 5.89 -11.60
N TYR A 82 0.46 5.88 -10.81
CA TYR A 82 -0.93 5.77 -11.29
C TYR A 82 -1.39 7.04 -12.03
N ASP A 83 -1.15 8.23 -11.47
CA ASP A 83 -1.57 9.51 -12.06
C ASP A 83 -0.89 9.78 -13.40
N LEU A 84 0.36 9.37 -13.55
CA LEU A 84 1.12 9.47 -14.80
C LEU A 84 0.96 8.24 -15.71
N PHE A 85 0.09 7.30 -15.36
CA PHE A 85 -0.02 6.06 -16.11
C PHE A 85 -0.55 6.31 -17.52
N THR A 86 0.29 6.04 -18.50
CA THR A 86 -0.05 6.13 -19.92
C THR A 86 0.46 4.90 -20.67
N MET A 87 -0.14 4.67 -21.84
CA MET A 87 0.32 3.64 -22.76
C MET A 87 1.60 4.10 -23.45
N LEU A 88 2.58 3.22 -23.53
CA LEU A 88 3.86 3.53 -24.16
C LEU A 88 3.79 3.34 -25.69
N GLU A 89 4.62 4.09 -26.42
CA GLU A 89 4.87 3.84 -27.84
C GLU A 89 5.44 2.42 -27.98
N ASN A 90 4.74 1.53 -28.69
CA ASN A 90 5.05 0.11 -28.87
C ASN A 90 4.61 -0.85 -27.76
N GLU A 91 3.80 -0.40 -26.82
CA GLU A 91 3.14 -1.30 -25.88
C GLU A 91 1.90 -1.96 -26.49
N ASN A 92 1.64 -3.22 -26.16
CA ASN A 92 0.38 -3.89 -26.50
C ASN A 92 -0.60 -3.83 -25.32
N ILE A 93 -1.89 -4.04 -25.60
CA ILE A 93 -2.97 -3.92 -24.60
C ILE A 93 -2.76 -4.86 -23.40
N SER A 94 -2.22 -6.07 -23.62
CA SER A 94 -1.97 -7.03 -22.54
C SER A 94 -0.86 -6.56 -21.61
N SER A 95 0.23 -6.02 -22.16
CA SER A 95 1.32 -5.43 -21.38
C SER A 95 0.87 -4.19 -20.61
N LEU A 96 0.06 -3.32 -21.23
CA LEU A 96 -0.55 -2.16 -20.56
C LEU A 96 -1.38 -2.59 -19.36
N TYR A 97 -2.27 -3.56 -19.58
CA TYR A 97 -3.15 -4.09 -18.54
C TYR A 97 -2.34 -4.71 -17.39
N SER A 98 -1.25 -5.43 -17.70
CA SER A 98 -0.37 -5.99 -16.66
C SER A 98 0.24 -4.89 -15.81
N ARG A 99 0.89 -3.89 -16.42
CA ARG A 99 1.52 -2.78 -15.66
C ARG A 99 0.52 -2.02 -14.81
N PHE A 100 -0.68 -1.77 -15.35
CA PHE A 100 -1.75 -1.12 -14.59
C PHE A 100 -2.14 -1.94 -13.36
N ASN A 101 -2.34 -3.25 -13.53
CA ASN A 101 -2.67 -4.12 -12.40
C ASN A 101 -1.54 -4.22 -11.37
N ASP A 102 -0.27 -4.18 -11.80
CA ASP A 102 0.86 -4.16 -10.87
C ASP A 102 0.80 -2.93 -9.96
N ILE A 103 0.49 -1.75 -10.51
CA ILE A 103 0.32 -0.51 -9.74
C ILE A 103 -0.87 -0.63 -8.78
N ILE A 104 -2.04 -1.08 -9.27
CA ILE A 104 -3.24 -1.21 -8.45
C ILE A 104 -3.04 -2.24 -7.33
N ASN A 105 -2.42 -3.37 -7.61
CA ASN A 105 -2.15 -4.40 -6.61
C ASN A 105 -1.15 -3.91 -5.57
N ALA A 106 -0.10 -3.19 -5.98
CA ALA A 106 0.84 -2.58 -5.05
C ALA A 106 0.17 -1.53 -4.15
N LEU A 107 -0.73 -0.71 -4.70
CA LEU A 107 -1.53 0.25 -3.93
C LEU A 107 -2.44 -0.45 -2.92
N LYS A 108 -3.14 -1.51 -3.34
CA LYS A 108 -3.99 -2.31 -2.45
C LYS A 108 -3.19 -2.90 -1.30
N VAL A 109 -2.06 -3.54 -1.58
CA VAL A 109 -1.19 -4.10 -0.53
C VAL A 109 -0.72 -3.01 0.43
N ALA A 110 -0.29 -1.85 -0.08
CA ALA A 110 0.14 -0.74 0.76
C ALA A 110 -0.99 -0.18 1.64
N ALA A 111 -2.20 -0.05 1.09
CA ALA A 111 -3.38 0.39 1.85
C ALA A 111 -3.77 -0.61 2.95
N LEU A 112 -3.65 -1.92 2.69
CA LEU A 112 -3.90 -2.96 3.70
C LEU A 112 -2.83 -2.97 4.80
N GLU A 113 -1.55 -2.76 4.44
CA GLU A 113 -0.44 -2.62 5.39
C GLU A 113 -0.63 -1.39 6.31
N GLU A 114 -1.26 -0.32 5.81
CA GLU A 114 -1.55 0.90 6.57
C GLU A 114 -2.81 0.78 7.43
N ALA A 115 -3.89 0.22 6.86
CA ALA A 115 -5.18 0.13 7.55
C ALA A 115 -5.11 -0.75 8.80
N LYS A 116 -4.18 -1.72 8.87
CA LYS A 116 -4.11 -2.80 9.89
C LYS A 116 -5.44 -3.52 10.18
N ASP A 117 -6.48 -3.21 9.42
CA ASP A 117 -7.85 -3.63 9.60
C ASP A 117 -8.50 -3.73 8.20
N LEU A 118 -8.56 -4.97 7.71
CA LEU A 118 -9.17 -5.33 6.43
C LEU A 118 -10.69 -5.13 6.39
N SER A 119 -11.31 -4.68 7.49
CA SER A 119 -12.76 -4.43 7.56
C SER A 119 -13.21 -3.18 6.80
N THR A 120 -12.28 -2.30 6.41
CA THR A 120 -12.58 -1.00 5.78
C THR A 120 -12.79 -1.07 4.27
N PHE A 121 -12.42 -2.18 3.62
CA PHE A 121 -12.72 -2.43 2.21
C PHE A 121 -13.65 -3.65 2.12
N PRO A 122 -14.98 -3.46 2.28
CA PRO A 122 -15.89 -4.57 2.26
C PRO A 122 -15.71 -5.35 0.96
N LEU A 123 -15.63 -6.67 1.07
CA LEU A 123 -15.54 -7.57 -0.08
C LEU A 123 -16.67 -7.29 -1.10
N GLU A 124 -17.79 -6.73 -0.63
CA GLU A 124 -18.89 -6.24 -1.46
C GLU A 124 -18.48 -5.15 -2.46
N ASP A 125 -17.65 -4.18 -2.08
CA ASP A 125 -17.22 -3.08 -2.97
C ASP A 125 -16.21 -3.57 -4.01
N LEU A 126 -15.34 -4.50 -3.61
CA LEU A 126 -14.41 -5.16 -4.51
C LEU A 126 -15.16 -6.07 -5.50
N LEU A 127 -16.14 -6.84 -5.01
CA LEU A 127 -17.01 -7.67 -5.82
C LEU A 127 -17.85 -6.84 -6.79
N GLY A 128 -18.42 -5.72 -6.33
CA GLY A 128 -19.19 -4.80 -7.16
C GLY A 128 -18.34 -4.15 -8.26
N SER A 129 -17.11 -3.76 -7.94
CA SER A 129 -16.14 -3.25 -8.92
C SER A 129 -15.76 -4.32 -9.96
N LEU A 130 -15.55 -5.56 -9.51
CA LEU A 130 -15.20 -6.68 -10.39
C LEU A 130 -16.38 -7.08 -11.30
N MET A 131 -17.60 -7.16 -10.76
CA MET A 131 -18.81 -7.43 -11.54
C MET A 131 -19.06 -6.34 -12.59
N THR A 132 -18.87 -5.07 -12.23
CA THR A 132 -19.01 -3.95 -13.17
C THR A 132 -17.98 -4.06 -14.31
N HIS A 133 -16.75 -4.47 -13.99
CA HIS A 133 -15.70 -4.69 -14.97
C HIS A 133 -16.00 -5.88 -15.90
N GLU A 134 -16.42 -7.03 -15.35
CA GLU A 134 -16.81 -8.21 -16.14
C GLU A 134 -18.01 -7.94 -17.03
N PHE A 135 -19.00 -7.19 -16.53
CA PHE A 135 -20.17 -6.77 -17.31
C PHE A 135 -19.75 -5.90 -18.50
N ARG A 136 -18.85 -4.92 -18.27
CA ARG A 136 -18.33 -4.04 -19.33
C ARG A 136 -17.51 -4.81 -20.37
N MET A 137 -16.68 -5.77 -19.93
CA MET A 137 -15.95 -6.66 -20.85
C MET A 137 -16.90 -7.53 -21.70
N SER A 138 -17.98 -8.03 -21.09
CA SER A 138 -18.98 -8.86 -21.77
C SER A 138 -19.82 -8.07 -22.78
N ASP A 139 -20.17 -6.82 -22.46
CA ASP A 139 -20.91 -5.95 -23.38
C ASP A 139 -20.05 -5.54 -24.58
N GLN A 140 -18.76 -5.26 -24.35
CA GLN A 140 -17.81 -4.94 -25.41
C GLN A 140 -17.54 -6.12 -26.35
N ALA A 141 -17.54 -7.36 -25.83
CA ALA A 141 -17.44 -8.57 -26.66
C ALA A 141 -18.70 -8.85 -27.50
N ARG A 142 -19.87 -8.36 -27.08
CA ARG A 142 -21.15 -8.54 -27.81
C ARG A 142 -21.40 -7.46 -28.85
N ASN A 143 -20.90 -6.25 -28.62
CA ASN A 143 -21.20 -5.07 -29.43
C ASN A 143 -20.08 -4.67 -30.41
N GLU A 144 -19.04 -5.48 -30.65
CA GLU A 144 -18.08 -5.20 -31.73
C GLU A 144 -18.76 -5.25 -33.13
N PRO A 145 -18.82 -4.13 -33.87
CA PRO A 145 -19.26 -4.18 -35.27
C PRO A 145 -18.19 -4.90 -36.10
N LYS A 146 -18.55 -6.05 -36.67
CA LYS A 146 -17.69 -6.80 -37.60
C LYS A 146 -17.13 -5.86 -38.68
N LYS A 147 -15.81 -5.62 -38.65
CA LYS A 147 -15.11 -4.86 -39.70
C LYS A 147 -15.38 -5.52 -41.06
N LYS A 148 -16.12 -4.84 -41.94
CA LYS A 148 -16.26 -5.25 -43.34
C LYS A 148 -14.96 -4.89 -44.08
N THR A 149 -14.10 -5.88 -44.28
CA THR A 149 -12.92 -5.75 -45.14
C THR A 149 -13.37 -5.65 -46.60
N ILE A 150 -13.05 -4.54 -47.28
CA ILE A 150 -13.23 -4.41 -48.73
C ILE A 150 -11.99 -5.01 -49.39
N ALA A 151 -12.14 -6.17 -50.02
CA ALA A 151 -11.08 -6.79 -50.80
C ALA A 151 -11.12 -6.26 -52.26
N LEU A 152 -9.98 -5.78 -52.76
CA LEU A 152 -9.78 -5.41 -54.16
C LEU A 152 -9.56 -6.68 -55.00
N LYS A 153 -10.41 -6.93 -56.01
CA LYS A 153 -10.18 -7.98 -57.01
C LYS A 153 -9.22 -7.48 -58.08
N ALA A 154 -8.09 -8.18 -58.24
CA ALA A 154 -7.25 -8.07 -59.42
C ALA A 154 -7.83 -8.95 -60.54
N SER A 155 -8.11 -8.36 -61.71
CA SER A 155 -8.46 -9.11 -62.93
C SER A 155 -7.19 -9.62 -63.58
N LYS A 156 -7.02 -10.95 -63.63
CA LYS A 156 -6.01 -11.59 -64.46
C LYS A 156 -6.60 -11.78 -65.86
N TYR A 157 -6.04 -11.08 -66.85
CA TYR A 157 -6.22 -11.43 -68.26
C TYR A 157 -5.43 -12.73 -68.49
N GLU A 158 -6.14 -13.82 -68.75
CA GLU A 158 -5.63 -15.00 -69.43
C GLU A 158 -6.44 -15.05 -70.73
N GLU A 159 -5.86 -14.57 -71.82
CA GLU A 159 -6.38 -14.82 -73.16
C GLU A 159 -5.82 -16.19 -73.55
N SER A 160 -6.73 -17.17 -73.60
CA SER A 160 -6.47 -18.55 -74.00
C SER A 160 -6.31 -18.60 -75.50
N ASP A 161 -5.17 -19.11 -75.96
CA ASP A 161 -5.02 -19.63 -77.32
C ASP A 161 -6.01 -20.78 -77.52
N GLU A 162 -6.84 -20.71 -78.56
CA GLU A 162 -7.55 -21.86 -79.13
C GLU A 162 -7.19 -21.96 -80.61
N ASP A 163 -6.62 -23.11 -80.98
CA ASP A 163 -6.29 -23.54 -82.33
C ASP A 163 -7.57 -23.82 -83.16
N GLU A 164 -7.62 -23.27 -84.38
CA GLU A 164 -8.09 -23.97 -85.60
C GLU A 164 -7.44 -23.39 -86.86
#